data_AF-A0A1F1ZTC3-F1
#
_entry.id   AF-A0A1F1ZTC3-F1
#
_cell.length_a   1.000
_cell.length_b   1.000
_cell.length_c   1.000
_cell.angle_alpha   90.00
_cell.angle_beta   90.00
_cell.angle_gamma   90.00
#
_symmetry.space_group_name_H-M   'P 1'
#
loop_
_entity.id
_entity.type
_entity.pdbx_description
1 polymer ?
#
loop_
_entity_poly.entity_id
_entity_poly.type
_entity_poly.pdbx_seq_one_letter_code
_entity_poly.pdbx_strand_id
1 'polypeptide(L)'
;MAQNNNEEQQKFRSLEEMSYEEARDELIEVVKILELGQMSLDESLNYWERGEELAAYCEDYLDGAATRIETALAKRNRAQAEDAGQDRANGAE
;
A
#
# COMPACT_ATOMS: atom_id res chain seq x y z
N MET A 1 -43.66 9.57 -12.91
CA MET A 1 -43.02 8.46 -12.20
C MET A 1 -41.51 8.64 -12.36
N ALA A 2 -40.86 9.29 -11.39
CA ALA A 2 -39.41 9.40 -11.32
C ALA A 2 -39.01 8.79 -9.98
N GLN A 3 -38.54 7.56 -10.01
CA GLN A 3 -37.89 6.91 -8.88
C GLN A 3 -36.42 7.34 -8.95
N ASN A 4 -36.07 8.46 -8.31
CA ASN A 4 -34.67 8.81 -8.07
C ASN A 4 -34.22 8.05 -6.81
N ASN A 5 -33.70 6.85 -7.00
CA ASN A 5 -33.06 6.05 -5.95
C ASN A 5 -31.76 6.75 -5.52
N ASN A 6 -31.76 7.31 -4.32
CA ASN A 6 -30.65 8.08 -3.75
C ASN A 6 -29.96 7.34 -2.58
N GLU A 7 -29.98 6.01 -2.56
CA GLU A 7 -29.57 5.21 -1.38
C GLU A 7 -28.72 3.96 -1.66
N GLU A 8 -28.23 3.74 -2.88
CA GLU A 8 -27.21 2.70 -3.09
C GLU A 8 -25.83 3.28 -2.77
N GLN A 9 -25.48 3.30 -1.47
CA GLN A 9 -24.11 3.54 -1.03
C GLN A 9 -23.18 2.60 -1.81
N GLN A 10 -22.28 3.18 -2.59
CA GLN A 10 -21.40 2.40 -3.43
C GLN A 10 -20.53 1.50 -2.57
N LYS A 11 -20.75 0.18 -2.67
CA LYS A 11 -20.09 -0.80 -1.82
C LYS A 11 -18.77 -1.25 -2.44
N PHE A 12 -17.66 -0.74 -1.91
CA PHE A 12 -16.31 -1.17 -2.30
C PHE A 12 -15.93 -2.51 -1.66
N ARG A 13 -14.94 -3.21 -2.26
CA ARG A 13 -14.41 -4.45 -1.69
C ARG A 13 -13.56 -4.16 -0.45
N SER A 14 -13.53 -5.11 0.49
CA SER A 14 -12.68 -5.02 1.68
C SER A 14 -11.21 -5.00 1.27
N LEU A 15 -10.40 -4.13 1.89
CA LEU A 15 -8.97 -4.00 1.58
C LEU A 15 -8.17 -5.22 2.01
N GLU A 16 -8.59 -5.87 3.12
CA GLU A 16 -7.92 -7.03 3.68
C GLU A 16 -7.95 -8.26 2.76
N GLU A 17 -8.85 -8.26 1.77
CA GLU A 17 -9.00 -9.32 0.77
C GLU A 17 -8.22 -9.03 -0.51
N MET A 18 -7.53 -7.88 -0.60
CA MET A 18 -6.86 -7.40 -1.81
C MET A 18 -5.34 -7.55 -1.74
N SER A 19 -4.73 -7.94 -2.85
CA SER A 19 -3.29 -7.75 -3.06
C SER A 19 -2.94 -6.27 -3.23
N TYR A 20 -1.64 -5.93 -3.06
CA TYR A 20 -1.15 -4.58 -3.30
C TYR A 20 -1.45 -4.10 -4.73
N GLU A 21 -1.23 -4.97 -5.73
CA GLU A 21 -1.49 -4.64 -7.13
C GLU A 21 -2.97 -4.37 -7.38
N GLU A 22 -3.87 -5.16 -6.79
CA GLU A 22 -5.31 -4.92 -6.89
C GLU A 22 -5.74 -3.59 -6.24
N ALA A 23 -5.20 -3.29 -5.05
CA ALA A 23 -5.50 -2.03 -4.36
C ALA A 23 -4.98 -0.83 -5.16
N ARG A 24 -3.77 -0.91 -5.70
CA ARG A 24 -3.19 0.11 -6.58
C ARG A 24 -4.02 0.32 -7.83
N ASP A 25 -4.42 -0.77 -8.49
CA ASP A 25 -5.20 -0.68 -9.73
C ASP A 25 -6.59 -0.09 -9.47
N GLU A 26 -7.23 -0.45 -8.35
CA GLU A 26 -8.49 0.18 -7.93
C GLU A 26 -8.30 1.68 -7.64
N LEU A 27 -7.22 2.08 -6.97
CA LEU A 27 -6.91 3.49 -6.71
C LEU A 27 -6.76 4.30 -8.01
N ILE A 28 -6.09 3.72 -9.00
CA ILE A 28 -5.95 4.34 -10.33
C ILE A 28 -7.33 4.55 -10.97
N GLU A 29 -8.23 3.58 -10.89
CA GLU A 29 -9.58 3.71 -11.43
C GLU A 29 -10.40 4.76 -10.66
N VAL A 30 -10.30 4.80 -9.33
CA VAL A 30 -10.95 5.84 -8.50
C VAL A 30 -10.50 7.24 -8.92
N VAL A 31 -9.19 7.45 -9.09
CA VAL A 31 -8.65 8.75 -9.52
C VAL A 31 -9.18 9.12 -10.90
N LYS A 32 -9.16 8.19 -11.87
CA LYS A 32 -9.72 8.44 -13.22
C LYS A 32 -11.20 8.83 -13.16
N ILE A 33 -11.98 8.17 -12.31
CA ILE A 33 -13.40 8.46 -12.15
C ILE A 33 -13.62 9.86 -11.58
N LEU A 34 -12.85 10.25 -10.56
CA LEU A 34 -12.89 11.60 -9.98
C LEU A 34 -12.49 12.68 -11.00
N GLU A 35 -11.45 12.42 -11.81
CA GLU A 35 -10.96 13.36 -12.85
C GLU A 35 -11.98 13.61 -13.96
N LEU A 36 -12.88 12.67 -14.25
CA LEU A 36 -13.95 12.86 -15.22
C LEU A 36 -14.99 13.90 -14.75
N GLY A 37 -15.19 14.03 -13.43
CA GLY A 37 -16.06 15.04 -12.83
C GLY A 37 -17.53 14.97 -13.26
N GLN A 38 -18.02 13.79 -13.70
CA GLN A 38 -19.39 13.60 -14.21
C GLN A 38 -20.41 13.15 -13.14
N MET A 39 -20.04 13.20 -11.86
CA MET A 39 -20.87 12.72 -10.75
C MET A 39 -21.29 13.86 -9.81
N SER A 40 -22.24 13.57 -8.92
CA SER A 40 -22.67 14.50 -7.87
C SER A 40 -21.58 14.71 -6.81
N LEU A 41 -21.76 15.72 -5.95
CA LEU A 41 -20.84 15.97 -4.85
C LEU A 41 -20.76 14.79 -3.88
N ASP A 42 -21.91 14.23 -3.48
CA ASP A 42 -21.96 13.11 -2.54
C ASP A 42 -21.29 11.85 -3.12
N GLU A 43 -21.48 11.57 -4.41
CA GLU A 43 -20.75 10.50 -5.10
C GLU A 43 -19.25 10.78 -5.16
N SER A 44 -18.85 12.01 -5.48
CA SER A 44 -17.44 12.41 -5.52
C SER A 44 -16.76 12.22 -4.17
N LEU A 45 -17.45 12.52 -3.07
CA LEU A 45 -16.94 12.31 -1.72
C LEU A 45 -16.76 10.83 -1.41
N ASN A 46 -17.72 9.97 -1.77
CA ASN A 46 -17.58 8.52 -1.58
C ASN A 46 -16.36 7.93 -2.33
N TYR A 47 -16.12 8.37 -3.57
CA TYR A 47 -14.94 7.95 -4.32
C TYR A 47 -13.65 8.52 -3.74
N TRP A 48 -13.67 9.76 -3.26
CA TRP A 48 -12.50 10.35 -2.60
C TRP A 48 -12.13 9.59 -1.32
N GLU A 49 -13.10 9.30 -0.44
CA GLU A 49 -12.87 8.53 0.79
C GLU A 49 -12.28 7.15 0.48
N ARG A 50 -12.81 6.46 -0.54
CA ARG A 50 -12.24 5.20 -1.01
C ARG A 50 -10.79 5.36 -1.52
N GLY A 51 -10.51 6.45 -2.23
CA GLY A 51 -9.16 6.78 -2.68
C GLY A 51 -8.18 6.92 -1.52
N GLU A 52 -8.59 7.61 -0.44
CA GLU A 52 -7.78 7.77 0.77
C GLU A 52 -7.52 6.42 1.46
N GLU A 53 -8.55 5.58 1.59
CA GLU A 53 -8.41 4.22 2.15
C GLU A 53 -7.41 3.36 1.36
N LEU A 54 -7.53 3.36 0.03
CA LEU A 54 -6.64 2.60 -0.85
C LEU A 54 -5.20 3.13 -0.81
N ALA A 55 -5.03 4.46 -0.74
CA ALA A 55 -3.71 5.08 -0.64
C ALA A 55 -3.02 4.69 0.66
N ALA A 56 -3.72 4.79 1.80
CA ALA A 56 -3.20 4.39 3.11
C ALA A 56 -2.80 2.91 3.12
N TYR A 57 -3.64 2.02 2.57
CA TYR A 57 -3.31 0.59 2.48
C TYR A 57 -2.06 0.32 1.64
N CYS A 58 -1.93 1.01 0.50
CA CYS A 58 -0.74 0.90 -0.35
C CYS A 58 0.53 1.37 0.38
N GLU A 59 0.46 2.49 1.10
CA GLU A 59 1.57 3.03 1.89
C GLU A 59 2.02 2.04 2.97
N ASP A 60 1.09 1.58 3.81
CA ASP A 60 1.36 0.60 4.88
C ASP A 60 2.01 -0.67 4.34
N TYR A 61 1.54 -1.16 3.18
CA TYR A 61 2.10 -2.35 2.55
C TYR A 61 3.56 -2.13 2.13
N LEU A 62 3.86 -0.99 1.50
CA LEU A 62 5.19 -0.65 1.02
C LEU A 62 6.17 -0.39 2.18
N ASP A 63 5.73 0.28 3.24
CA ASP A 63 6.51 0.51 4.44
C ASP A 63 6.89 -0.80 5.14
N GLY A 64 5.94 -1.73 5.23
CA GLY A 64 6.19 -3.09 5.71
C GLY A 64 7.22 -3.83 4.85
N ALA A 65 7.15 -3.68 3.53
CA ALA A 65 8.13 -4.28 2.61
C ALA A 65 9.53 -3.67 2.77
N ALA A 66 9.62 -2.34 2.85
CA ALA A 66 10.88 -1.62 3.05
C ALA A 66 11.56 -2.05 4.37
N THR A 67 10.81 -2.10 5.47
CA THR A 67 11.31 -2.54 6.78
C THR A 67 11.90 -3.96 6.74
N ARG A 68 11.27 -4.88 6.00
CA ARG A 68 11.76 -6.26 5.82
C ARG A 68 13.09 -6.28 5.07
N ILE A 69 13.22 -5.48 4.02
CA ILE A 69 14.45 -5.34 3.24
C ILE A 69 15.58 -4.79 4.11
N GLU A 70 15.33 -3.69 4.82
CA GLU A 70 16.32 -3.07 5.71
C GLU A 70 16.80 -4.05 6.79
N THR A 71 15.88 -4.79 7.40
CA THR A 71 16.20 -5.81 8.40
C THR A 71 17.09 -6.91 7.83
N ALA A 72 16.79 -7.39 6.62
CA ALA A 72 17.59 -8.41 5.94
C ALA A 72 19.01 -7.90 5.62
N LEU A 73 19.13 -6.67 5.13
CA LEU A 73 20.41 -6.02 4.86
C LEU A 73 21.24 -5.83 6.14
N ALA A 74 20.63 -5.34 7.22
CA ALA A 74 21.31 -5.16 8.50
C ALA A 74 21.82 -6.49 9.09
N LYS A 75 21.03 -7.56 9.00
CA LYS A 75 21.46 -8.91 9.41
C LYS A 75 22.67 -9.39 8.59
N ARG A 76 22.63 -9.22 7.26
CA ARG A 76 23.74 -9.59 6.38
C ARG A 76 25.02 -8.83 6.70
N ASN A 77 24.92 -7.52 6.93
CA ASN A 77 26.07 -6.68 7.25
C ASN A 77 26.70 -7.06 8.60
N ARG A 78 25.89 -7.39 9.61
CA ARG A 78 26.41 -7.89 10.89
C ARG A 78 27.16 -9.21 10.73
N ALA A 79 26.60 -10.17 10.01
CA ALA A 79 27.26 -11.46 9.76
C ALA A 79 28.61 -11.29 9.05
N GLN A 80 28.71 -10.37 8.09
CA GLN A 80 29.98 -10.06 7.40
C GLN A 80 31.01 -9.40 8.33
N ALA A 81 30.57 -8.55 9.25
CA ALA A 81 31.46 -7.90 10.22
C ALA A 81 32.00 -8.89 11.27
N GLU A 82 31.19 -9.88 11.66
CA GLU A 82 31.58 -10.95 12.58
C GLU A 82 32.64 -11.86 11.94
N ASP A 83 32.40 -12.31 10.71
CA ASP A 83 33.31 -13.14 9.91
C ASP A 83 34.68 -12.47 9.70
N ALA A 84 34.69 -11.19 9.29
CA ALA A 84 35.91 -10.42 9.10
C ALA A 84 36.70 -10.14 10.40
N GLY A 85 36.04 -10.20 11.56
CA GLY A 85 36.67 -10.08 12.87
C GLY A 85 37.36 -11.36 13.32
N GLN A 86 36.81 -12.52 12.98
CA GLN A 86 37.37 -13.85 13.29
C GLN A 86 38.62 -14.16 12.46
N ASP A 87 38.66 -13.76 11.19
CA ASP A 87 39.84 -13.94 10.34
C ASP A 87 41.07 -13.16 10.84
N ARG A 88 40.88 -11.96 11.41
CA ARG A 88 41.99 -11.18 11.98
C ARG A 88 42.51 -11.74 13.30
N ALA A 89 41.66 -12.42 14.07
CA ALA A 89 42.04 -13.03 15.35
C ALA A 89 42.85 -14.33 15.15
N ASN A 90 42.56 -15.09 14.09
CA ASN A 90 43.21 -16.38 13.80
C ASN A 90 44.51 -16.27 12.99
N GLY A 91 44.87 -15.07 12.50
CA GLY A 91 46.08 -14.84 11.69
C GLY A 91 47.32 -14.39 12.48
N ALA A 92 47.28 -14.40 13.82
CA ALA A 92 48.34 -13.86 14.70
C ALA A 92 49.14 -14.93 15.46
N GLU A 93 49.02 -16.21 15.11
CA GLU A 93 49.81 -17.33 15.68
C GLU A 93 51.05 -17.69 14.86
#